data_AF-A0A5T1YUV3-F1
#
_entry.id   AF-A0A5T1YUV3-F1
#
_cell.length_a   1.000
_cell.length_b   1.000
_cell.length_c   1.000
_cell.angle_alpha   90.00
_cell.angle_beta   90.00
_cell.angle_gamma   90.00
#
_symmetry.space_group_name_H-M   'P 1'
#
loop_
_entity.id
_entity.type
_entity.pdbx_description
1 polymer ?
#
loop_
_entity_poly.entity_id
_entity_poly.type
_entity_poly.pdbx_seq_one_letter_code
_entity_poly.pdbx_strand_id
1 'polypeptide(L)'
;IPFQRILSERKNKFENAIVVSAGPSLAKQLPLLKAYQDKAVIFCADGALSMLEKEGIIPDYVTNLDFTDLAMKFFQNKENKTSLNMLSCATHPSLVHFLDNKSVVLRDDPLYQRFNLNDFGYIDTGTHVSHFSYTLALALGFKNIIMIGQDLAFDEEGNSHSKGFDFGEKFSGEENIDKLKVTAYAGKGEVLTHITWNDYRIKLEYLFACNEQKAKFYNATEGGARINFTEELSFKECCEKLLTKEKPQFELPKSLTKNRSDKLLVKFKEKIQKDQDNAKRFLDDALALKQILENILSKDFILPLEFLEKVYQNIENFNHSLDEDEFIQDGILKAVMYERGLKISLVYKENIVDNASFISAYIKAYHEWLLYFMEKLEQRINIIIDSFKELP
;
A
#
# COMPACT_ATOMS: atom_id res chain seq x y z
N ILE A 1 -1.64 18.95 -3.91
CA ILE A 1 -2.83 18.98 -4.79
C ILE A 1 -3.80 17.89 -4.32
N PRO A 2 -5.10 18.17 -4.11
CA PRO A 2 -6.09 17.13 -3.80
C PRO A 2 -6.28 16.16 -4.96
N PHE A 3 -6.29 14.86 -4.67
CA PHE A 3 -6.51 13.86 -5.71
C PHE A 3 -7.89 13.98 -6.37
N GLN A 4 -8.93 14.34 -5.60
CA GLN A 4 -10.27 14.56 -6.16
C GLN A 4 -10.30 15.66 -7.23
N ARG A 5 -9.43 16.66 -7.12
CA ARG A 5 -9.31 17.71 -8.14
C ARG A 5 -8.70 17.15 -9.43
N ILE A 6 -7.67 16.33 -9.32
CA ILE A 6 -7.06 15.62 -10.45
C ILE A 6 -8.11 14.75 -11.15
N LEU A 7 -8.91 13.98 -10.39
CA LEU A 7 -10.00 13.18 -10.95
C LEU A 7 -11.02 14.05 -11.69
N SER A 8 -11.46 15.16 -11.08
CA SER A 8 -12.47 16.03 -11.69
C SER A 8 -12.01 16.67 -13.01
N GLU A 9 -10.73 16.98 -13.12
CA GLU A 9 -10.17 17.69 -14.28
C GLU A 9 -9.70 16.73 -15.38
N ARG A 10 -9.16 15.56 -15.01
CA ARG A 10 -8.42 14.68 -15.93
C ARG A 10 -9.06 13.32 -16.20
N LYS A 11 -10.07 12.90 -15.42
CA LYS A 11 -10.72 11.59 -15.62
C LYS A 11 -11.43 11.52 -16.96
N ASN A 12 -11.25 10.39 -17.67
CA ASN A 12 -11.83 10.12 -18.99
C ASN A 12 -11.48 11.19 -20.05
N LYS A 13 -10.37 11.93 -19.90
CA LYS A 13 -9.93 12.94 -20.88
C LYS A 13 -9.06 12.38 -22.00
N PHE A 14 -8.48 11.20 -21.78
CA PHE A 14 -7.65 10.51 -22.77
C PHE A 14 -7.74 9.00 -22.56
N GLU A 15 -7.51 8.23 -23.62
CA GLU A 15 -7.75 6.78 -23.62
C GLU A 15 -6.49 5.96 -23.41
N ASN A 16 -5.34 6.48 -23.85
CA ASN A 16 -4.10 5.72 -23.91
C ASN A 16 -3.11 6.15 -22.81
N ALA A 17 -2.68 5.19 -22.02
CA ALA A 17 -1.62 5.34 -21.02
C ALA A 17 -0.46 4.40 -21.31
N ILE A 18 0.76 4.84 -21.01
CA ILE A 18 1.95 4.00 -20.94
C ILE A 18 2.42 4.03 -19.49
N VAL A 19 2.55 2.85 -18.88
CA VAL A 19 3.18 2.69 -17.56
C VAL A 19 4.61 2.21 -17.76
N VAL A 20 5.56 2.99 -17.26
CA VAL A 20 6.99 2.81 -17.44
C VAL A 20 7.63 2.38 -16.13
N SER A 21 8.28 1.22 -16.13
CA SER A 21 9.02 0.65 -15.00
C SER A 21 10.51 0.47 -15.33
N ALA A 22 11.32 0.20 -14.30
CA ALA A 22 12.79 0.24 -14.39
C ALA A 22 13.47 -1.09 -14.81
N GLY A 23 12.72 -2.06 -15.32
CA GLY A 23 13.23 -3.36 -15.70
C GLY A 23 14.17 -3.31 -16.93
N PRO A 24 15.06 -4.31 -17.09
CA PRO A 24 16.10 -4.36 -18.14
C PRO A 24 15.65 -4.00 -19.56
N SER A 25 14.43 -4.36 -19.96
CA SER A 25 13.91 -4.12 -21.31
C SER A 25 13.61 -2.66 -21.62
N LEU A 26 13.61 -1.76 -20.62
CA LEU A 26 13.27 -0.35 -20.83
C LEU A 26 14.22 0.34 -21.81
N ALA A 27 15.53 0.12 -21.70
CA ALA A 27 16.54 0.85 -22.48
C ALA A 27 16.28 0.85 -24.00
N LYS A 28 15.87 -0.28 -24.55
CA LYS A 28 15.56 -0.41 -25.99
C LYS A 28 14.24 0.26 -26.40
N GLN A 29 13.37 0.58 -25.44
CA GLN A 29 12.06 1.19 -25.67
C GLN A 29 12.10 2.73 -25.60
N LEU A 30 13.11 3.31 -24.93
CA LEU A 30 13.23 4.76 -24.74
C LEU A 30 13.20 5.58 -26.03
N PRO A 31 13.92 5.22 -27.12
CA PRO A 31 13.87 6.01 -28.36
C PRO A 31 12.46 6.09 -28.96
N LEU A 32 11.72 4.98 -28.91
CA LEU A 32 10.36 4.93 -29.41
C LEU A 32 9.38 5.66 -28.48
N LEU A 33 9.56 5.52 -27.17
CA LEU A 33 8.75 6.25 -26.18
C LEU A 33 8.89 7.76 -26.39
N LYS A 34 10.11 8.26 -26.60
CA LYS A 34 10.38 9.67 -26.91
C LYS A 34 9.64 10.15 -28.16
N ALA A 35 9.58 9.33 -29.21
CA ALA A 35 8.88 9.66 -30.45
C ALA A 35 7.35 9.68 -30.31
N TYR A 36 6.79 8.99 -29.31
CA TYR A 36 5.35 8.85 -29.09
C TYR A 36 4.86 9.53 -27.81
N GLN A 37 5.71 10.26 -27.07
CA GLN A 37 5.38 10.79 -25.74
C GLN A 37 4.20 11.77 -25.75
N ASP A 38 3.96 12.45 -26.87
CA ASP A 38 2.83 13.37 -27.04
C ASP A 38 1.53 12.65 -27.42
N LYS A 39 1.53 11.32 -27.58
CA LYS A 39 0.37 10.52 -28.00
C LYS A 39 -0.13 9.54 -26.93
N ALA A 40 0.50 9.55 -25.76
CA ALA A 40 0.12 8.74 -24.60
C ALA A 40 0.37 9.51 -23.31
N VAL A 41 -0.47 9.28 -22.30
CA VAL A 41 -0.19 9.76 -20.95
C VAL A 41 0.82 8.79 -20.30
N ILE A 42 1.96 9.32 -19.88
CA ILE A 42 3.06 8.54 -19.33
C ILE A 42 2.99 8.54 -17.80
N PHE A 43 2.83 7.35 -17.24
CA PHE A 43 2.99 7.07 -15.82
C PHE A 43 4.37 6.45 -15.60
N CYS A 44 5.21 7.11 -14.82
CA CYS A 44 6.54 6.65 -14.49
C CYS A 44 6.56 6.11 -13.06
N ALA A 45 6.92 4.84 -12.88
CA ALA A 45 7.41 4.39 -11.58
C ALA A 45 8.72 5.14 -11.29
N ASP A 46 8.85 5.71 -10.09
CA ASP A 46 9.99 6.52 -9.66
C ASP A 46 11.38 5.99 -10.10
N GLY A 47 11.63 4.69 -9.96
CA GLY A 47 12.91 4.08 -10.34
C GLY A 47 13.26 4.23 -11.83
N ALA A 48 12.29 4.52 -12.70
CA ALA A 48 12.50 4.78 -14.12
C ALA A 48 12.72 6.27 -14.45
N LEU A 49 12.50 7.18 -13.49
CA LEU A 49 12.46 8.63 -13.74
C LEU A 49 13.76 9.14 -14.36
N SER A 50 14.90 8.85 -13.74
CA SER A 50 16.20 9.36 -14.19
C SER A 50 16.60 8.85 -15.57
N MET A 51 16.14 7.65 -15.95
CA MET A 51 16.36 7.10 -17.29
C MET A 51 15.53 7.84 -18.34
N LEU A 52 14.27 8.16 -18.05
CA LEU A 52 13.42 8.94 -18.94
C LEU A 52 13.97 10.36 -19.13
N GLU A 53 14.38 11.01 -18.04
CA GLU A 53 14.88 12.37 -18.08
C GLU A 53 16.18 12.52 -18.87
N LYS A 54 17.10 11.55 -18.77
CA LYS A 54 18.34 11.51 -19.57
C LYS A 54 18.06 11.46 -21.07
N GLU A 55 16.94 10.86 -21.48
CA GLU A 55 16.51 10.80 -22.88
C GLU A 55 15.61 11.98 -23.29
N GLY A 56 15.33 12.92 -22.39
CA GLY A 56 14.43 14.06 -22.65
C GLY A 56 12.98 13.63 -22.81
N ILE A 57 12.57 12.59 -22.08
CA ILE A 57 11.18 12.12 -21.99
C ILE A 57 10.57 12.70 -20.72
N ILE A 58 9.43 13.37 -20.85
CA ILE A 58 8.77 14.03 -19.73
C ILE A 58 7.53 13.22 -19.34
N PRO A 59 7.53 12.51 -18.21
CA PRO A 59 6.33 11.81 -17.74
C PRO A 59 5.22 12.79 -17.34
N ASP A 60 3.96 12.37 -17.48
CA ASP A 60 2.82 13.17 -17.02
C ASP A 60 2.61 12.97 -15.51
N TYR A 61 2.85 11.75 -15.03
CA TYR A 61 2.76 11.35 -13.64
C TYR A 61 4.00 10.58 -13.22
N VAL A 62 4.54 10.89 -12.04
CA VAL A 62 5.56 10.06 -11.40
C VAL A 62 4.97 9.50 -10.11
N THR A 63 4.94 8.18 -9.97
CA THR A 63 4.42 7.52 -8.77
C THR A 63 5.54 7.10 -7.84
N ASN A 64 5.31 7.23 -6.54
CA ASN A 64 6.17 6.67 -5.50
C ASN A 64 5.32 6.10 -4.35
N LEU A 65 5.80 5.02 -3.73
CA LEU A 65 5.23 4.50 -2.48
C LEU A 65 6.27 4.06 -1.45
N ASP A 66 7.55 4.35 -1.70
CA ASP A 66 8.64 3.93 -0.82
C ASP A 66 8.65 4.75 0.48
N PHE A 67 8.65 4.03 1.59
CA PHE A 67 8.75 4.60 2.93
C PHE A 67 10.20 4.89 3.36
N THR A 68 11.18 4.67 2.48
CA THR A 68 12.59 5.02 2.71
C THR A 68 12.99 6.23 1.87
N ASP A 69 14.04 6.94 2.27
CA ASP A 69 14.56 8.10 1.54
C ASP A 69 15.39 7.73 0.30
N LEU A 70 15.65 6.44 0.05
CA LEU A 70 16.38 5.96 -1.12
C LEU A 70 15.80 6.48 -2.44
N ALA A 71 14.47 6.57 -2.51
CA ALA A 71 13.76 7.07 -3.69
C ALA A 71 14.19 8.49 -4.08
N MET A 72 14.69 9.31 -3.14
CA MET A 72 15.20 10.65 -3.46
C MET A 72 16.28 10.65 -4.54
N LYS A 73 17.03 9.54 -4.68
CA LYS A 73 18.06 9.42 -5.71
C LYS A 73 17.50 9.52 -7.14
N PHE A 74 16.26 9.11 -7.36
CA PHE A 74 15.61 9.17 -8.67
C PHE A 74 15.14 10.58 -9.05
N PHE A 75 14.97 11.48 -8.07
CA PHE A 75 14.41 12.83 -8.26
C PHE A 75 15.47 13.94 -8.26
N GLN A 76 16.73 13.65 -8.59
CA GLN A 76 17.80 14.64 -8.52
C GLN A 76 17.71 15.72 -9.61
N ASN A 77 17.05 15.42 -10.73
CA ASN A 77 16.83 16.40 -11.78
C ASN A 77 15.71 17.38 -11.40
N LYS A 78 16.04 18.67 -11.34
CA LYS A 78 15.09 19.75 -10.99
C LYS A 78 14.47 20.43 -12.21
N GLU A 79 14.84 20.03 -13.43
CA GLU A 79 14.34 20.63 -14.66
C GLU A 79 12.92 20.17 -15.01
N ASN A 80 12.54 18.97 -14.56
CA ASN A 80 11.22 18.39 -14.80
C ASN A 80 10.15 18.98 -13.86
N LYS A 81 9.66 20.17 -14.20
CA LYS A 81 8.63 20.88 -13.42
C LYS A 81 7.20 20.60 -13.86
N THR A 82 6.99 19.88 -14.97
CA THR A 82 5.66 19.65 -15.56
C THR A 82 5.01 18.37 -15.05
N SER A 83 5.81 17.40 -14.59
CA SER A 83 5.31 16.14 -14.03
C SER A 83 4.48 16.38 -12.76
N LEU A 84 3.40 15.62 -12.59
CA LEU A 84 2.66 15.56 -11.34
C LEU A 84 3.13 14.35 -10.50
N ASN A 85 3.74 14.63 -9.35
CA ASN A 85 4.20 13.60 -8.42
C ASN A 85 3.01 13.04 -7.62
N MET A 86 2.73 11.77 -7.80
CA MET A 86 1.64 11.04 -7.15
C MET A 86 2.24 10.14 -6.08
N LEU A 87 2.02 10.49 -4.82
CA LEU A 87 2.67 9.86 -3.68
C LEU A 87 1.65 9.04 -2.90
N SER A 88 2.02 7.82 -2.51
CA SER A 88 1.26 7.07 -1.52
C SER A 88 1.35 7.76 -0.16
N CYS A 89 0.37 7.55 0.72
CA CYS A 89 0.48 7.96 2.11
C CYS A 89 1.65 7.28 2.86
N ALA A 90 2.23 6.22 2.29
CA ALA A 90 3.43 5.56 2.80
C ALA A 90 4.74 6.23 2.37
N THR A 91 4.72 7.15 1.41
CA THR A 91 5.93 7.80 0.89
C THR A 91 6.71 8.51 1.99
N HIS A 92 8.03 8.31 2.00
CA HIS A 92 8.91 8.89 3.00
C HIS A 92 8.80 10.44 3.05
N PRO A 93 8.68 11.04 4.25
CA PRO A 93 8.51 12.48 4.40
C PRO A 93 9.58 13.32 3.71
N SER A 94 10.86 12.89 3.69
CA SER A 94 11.91 13.67 3.00
C SER A 94 11.61 13.89 1.52
N LEU A 95 11.08 12.87 0.83
CA LEU A 95 10.69 13.01 -0.57
C LEU A 95 9.45 13.91 -0.70
N VAL A 96 8.47 13.77 0.21
CA VAL A 96 7.30 14.67 0.25
C VAL A 96 7.73 16.13 0.39
N HIS A 97 8.69 16.45 1.25
CA HIS A 97 9.19 17.81 1.42
C HIS A 97 10.01 18.31 0.24
N PHE A 98 10.79 17.42 -0.39
CA PHE A 98 11.66 17.75 -1.52
C PHE A 98 10.88 18.07 -2.80
N LEU A 99 9.78 17.37 -3.07
CA LEU A 99 9.07 17.48 -4.35
C LEU A 99 8.11 18.67 -4.42
N ASP A 100 8.16 19.38 -5.53
CA ASP A 100 7.08 20.27 -5.97
C ASP A 100 5.95 19.48 -6.66
N ASN A 101 4.86 20.15 -7.03
CA ASN A 101 3.78 19.59 -7.86
C ASN A 101 3.38 18.18 -7.45
N LYS A 102 2.92 18.03 -6.21
CA LYS A 102 2.63 16.73 -5.59
C LYS A 102 1.18 16.57 -5.16
N SER A 103 0.69 15.34 -5.23
CA SER A 103 -0.55 14.86 -4.62
C SER A 103 -0.23 13.66 -3.75
N VAL A 104 -0.85 13.60 -2.58
CA VAL A 104 -0.84 12.39 -1.75
C VAL A 104 -2.15 11.66 -1.99
N VAL A 105 -2.09 10.34 -2.15
CA VAL A 105 -3.24 9.46 -2.28
C VAL A 105 -3.24 8.50 -1.10
N LEU A 106 -4.39 8.35 -0.44
CA LEU A 106 -4.53 7.43 0.68
C LEU A 106 -4.81 6.01 0.15
N ARG A 107 -4.37 5.01 0.91
CA ARG A 107 -4.70 3.62 0.58
C ARG A 107 -6.18 3.36 0.85
N ASP A 108 -6.78 2.53 0.02
CA ASP A 108 -8.13 2.01 0.22
C ASP A 108 -8.16 0.98 1.36
N ASP A 109 -8.01 1.50 2.58
CA ASP A 109 -7.96 0.73 3.82
C ASP A 109 -8.80 1.46 4.89
N PRO A 110 -9.62 0.74 5.68
CA PRO A 110 -10.40 1.32 6.78
C PRO A 110 -9.59 2.22 7.73
N LEU A 111 -8.31 1.88 7.95
CA LEU A 111 -7.37 2.66 8.76
C LEU A 111 -7.27 4.12 8.31
N TYR A 112 -7.24 4.37 7.00
CA TYR A 112 -7.12 5.72 6.44
C TYR A 112 -8.49 6.37 6.20
N GLN A 113 -9.52 5.57 5.93
CA GLN A 113 -10.88 6.06 5.67
C GLN A 113 -11.50 6.73 6.90
N ARG A 114 -11.20 6.24 8.11
CA ARG A 114 -11.71 6.83 9.38
C ARG A 114 -11.38 8.31 9.58
N PHE A 115 -10.32 8.81 8.95
CA PHE A 115 -9.93 10.22 9.02
C PHE A 115 -10.76 11.13 8.10
N ASN A 116 -11.62 10.57 7.23
CA ASN A 116 -12.50 11.31 6.32
C ASN A 116 -11.77 12.35 5.46
N LEU A 117 -10.55 12.04 5.04
CA LEU A 117 -9.68 12.88 4.22
C LEU A 117 -10.00 12.72 2.72
N ASN A 118 -11.29 12.77 2.39
CA ASN A 118 -11.86 12.42 1.07
C ASN A 118 -11.27 13.22 -0.10
N ASP A 119 -10.74 14.43 0.16
CA ASP A 119 -10.02 15.26 -0.81
C ASP A 119 -8.82 14.55 -1.46
N PHE A 120 -8.18 13.64 -0.73
CA PHE A 120 -7.00 12.88 -1.18
C PHE A 120 -7.36 11.51 -1.77
N GLY A 121 -8.63 11.11 -1.68
CA GLY A 121 -9.17 9.86 -2.19
C GLY A 121 -8.50 8.60 -1.63
N TYR A 122 -9.08 7.46 -1.98
CA TYR A 122 -8.70 6.14 -1.50
C TYR A 122 -8.59 5.22 -2.70
N ILE A 123 -7.38 4.75 -3.00
CA ILE A 123 -7.16 3.74 -4.05
C ILE A 123 -6.22 2.65 -3.53
N ASP A 124 -6.31 1.47 -4.11
CA ASP A 124 -5.34 0.41 -3.87
C ASP A 124 -3.98 0.82 -4.44
N THR A 125 -3.06 1.30 -3.60
CA THR A 125 -1.71 1.67 -4.05
C THR A 125 -0.82 0.43 -4.28
N GLY A 126 -1.28 -0.77 -3.89
CA GLY A 126 -0.49 -2.00 -3.95
C GLY A 126 0.77 -2.00 -3.08
N THR A 127 1.62 -2.99 -3.35
CA THR A 127 2.87 -3.24 -2.60
C THR A 127 4.14 -2.88 -3.38
N HIS A 128 4.04 -2.42 -4.63
CA HIS A 128 5.16 -1.96 -5.45
C HIS A 128 4.74 -0.77 -6.32
N VAL A 129 5.69 0.11 -6.62
CA VAL A 129 5.42 1.44 -7.23
C VAL A 129 4.61 1.35 -8.52
N SER A 130 4.90 0.37 -9.37
CA SER A 130 4.18 0.22 -10.64
C SER A 130 2.71 -0.19 -10.45
N HIS A 131 2.34 -0.93 -9.39
CA HIS A 131 0.94 -1.23 -9.07
C HIS A 131 0.15 0.06 -8.89
N PHE A 132 0.73 1.02 -8.15
CA PHE A 132 0.13 2.33 -7.95
C PHE A 132 -0.05 3.09 -9.26
N SER A 133 0.89 2.99 -10.21
CA SER A 133 0.72 3.55 -11.55
C SER A 133 -0.50 2.95 -12.28
N TYR A 134 -0.69 1.63 -12.24
CA TYR A 134 -1.83 0.98 -12.88
C TYR A 134 -3.17 1.36 -12.24
N THR A 135 -3.25 1.36 -10.90
CA THR A 135 -4.49 1.71 -10.20
C THR A 135 -4.83 3.19 -10.35
N LEU A 136 -3.82 4.06 -10.41
CA LEU A 136 -4.00 5.47 -10.73
C LEU A 136 -4.52 5.66 -12.18
N ALA A 137 -3.94 4.96 -13.17
CA ALA A 137 -4.42 5.01 -14.54
C ALA A 137 -5.88 4.52 -14.64
N LEU A 138 -6.24 3.45 -13.93
CA LEU A 138 -7.62 2.97 -13.85
C LEU A 138 -8.56 4.01 -13.20
N ALA A 139 -8.13 4.67 -12.11
CA ALA A 139 -8.91 5.70 -11.43
C ALA A 139 -9.18 6.91 -12.35
N LEU A 140 -8.21 7.27 -13.18
CA LEU A 140 -8.30 8.31 -14.21
C LEU A 140 -9.07 7.86 -15.46
N GLY A 141 -9.45 6.59 -15.56
CA GLY A 141 -10.35 6.10 -16.59
C GLY A 141 -9.70 5.78 -17.95
N PHE A 142 -8.39 5.54 -17.97
CA PHE A 142 -7.70 5.09 -19.18
C PHE A 142 -8.26 3.74 -19.66
N LYS A 143 -8.30 3.56 -20.98
CA LYS A 143 -8.92 2.41 -21.65
C LYS A 143 -7.90 1.44 -22.24
N ASN A 144 -6.75 1.96 -22.67
CA ASN A 144 -5.62 1.19 -23.14
C ASN A 144 -4.42 1.52 -22.25
N ILE A 145 -3.90 0.52 -21.54
CA ILE A 145 -2.77 0.68 -20.62
C ILE A 145 -1.63 -0.22 -21.11
N ILE A 146 -0.57 0.40 -21.61
CA ILE A 146 0.59 -0.27 -22.21
C ILE A 146 1.71 -0.34 -21.17
N MET A 147 2.27 -1.53 -20.96
CA MET A 147 3.32 -1.80 -19.98
C MET A 147 4.67 -1.86 -20.68
N ILE A 148 5.64 -1.07 -20.24
CA ILE A 148 7.03 -1.12 -20.72
C ILE A 148 8.01 -1.12 -19.53
N GLY A 149 9.16 -1.79 -19.68
CA GLY A 149 10.13 -1.98 -18.60
C GLY A 149 9.58 -2.68 -17.35
N GLN A 150 8.41 -3.33 -17.41
CA GLN A 150 7.84 -4.15 -16.33
C GLN A 150 8.26 -5.61 -16.51
N ASP A 151 9.57 -5.88 -16.45
CA ASP A 151 10.07 -7.21 -16.79
C ASP A 151 9.77 -8.25 -15.71
N LEU A 152 9.91 -7.87 -14.43
CA LEU A 152 9.79 -8.78 -13.29
C LEU A 152 10.68 -10.03 -13.47
N ALA A 153 11.82 -9.86 -14.12
CA ALA A 153 12.77 -10.89 -14.49
C ALA A 153 14.14 -10.26 -14.74
N PHE A 154 15.18 -11.07 -14.59
CA PHE A 154 16.54 -10.71 -14.99
C PHE A 154 16.68 -10.85 -16.51
N ASP A 155 17.57 -10.05 -17.10
CA ASP A 155 17.99 -10.27 -18.49
C ASP A 155 19.01 -11.42 -18.61
N GLU A 156 19.47 -11.69 -19.84
CA GLU A 156 20.43 -12.75 -20.14
C GLU A 156 21.81 -12.53 -19.47
N GLU A 157 22.16 -11.29 -19.13
CA GLU A 157 23.41 -10.91 -18.45
C GLU A 157 23.27 -10.92 -16.91
N GLY A 158 22.06 -11.21 -16.43
CA GLY A 158 21.69 -11.24 -15.02
C GLY A 158 21.45 -9.86 -14.42
N ASN A 159 21.19 -8.83 -15.23
CA ASN A 159 20.84 -7.50 -14.75
C ASN A 159 19.41 -7.50 -14.22
N SER A 160 19.19 -6.82 -13.09
CA SER A 160 17.88 -6.65 -12.46
C SER A 160 17.14 -5.40 -12.93
N HIS A 161 17.86 -4.41 -13.43
CA HIS A 161 17.33 -3.11 -13.83
C HIS A 161 17.94 -2.64 -15.15
N SER A 162 17.25 -1.71 -15.82
CA SER A 162 17.71 -1.12 -17.07
C SER A 162 18.99 -0.31 -16.91
N LYS A 163 19.76 -0.27 -18.00
CA LYS A 163 20.92 0.60 -18.15
C LYS A 163 20.60 2.03 -17.77
N GLY A 164 21.40 2.59 -16.88
CA GLY A 164 21.25 3.95 -16.37
C GLY A 164 20.43 4.08 -15.08
N PHE A 165 19.95 2.97 -14.50
CA PHE A 165 19.33 2.94 -13.17
C PHE A 165 20.30 3.45 -12.09
N ASP A 166 19.84 4.31 -11.19
CA ASP A 166 20.74 5.05 -10.30
C ASP A 166 21.44 4.18 -9.25
N PHE A 167 20.93 2.99 -8.95
CA PHE A 167 21.60 2.02 -8.08
C PHE A 167 22.40 0.94 -8.83
N GLY A 168 22.54 1.08 -10.15
CA GLY A 168 23.25 0.13 -11.01
C GLY A 168 22.36 -1.00 -11.52
N GLU A 169 22.70 -1.52 -12.70
CA GLU A 169 21.94 -2.56 -13.41
C GLU A 169 21.81 -3.87 -12.61
N LYS A 170 22.79 -4.15 -11.74
CA LYS A 170 22.78 -5.26 -10.77
C LYS A 170 22.60 -4.70 -9.36
N PHE A 171 21.34 -4.51 -8.98
CA PHE A 171 21.01 -4.08 -7.62
C PHE A 171 21.27 -5.23 -6.63
N SER A 172 22.22 -5.03 -5.71
CA SER A 172 22.69 -6.07 -4.78
C SER A 172 21.59 -6.64 -3.87
N GLY A 173 20.52 -5.88 -3.62
CA GLY A 173 19.36 -6.34 -2.88
C GLY A 173 18.66 -7.55 -3.51
N GLU A 174 18.76 -7.72 -4.84
CA GLU A 174 18.06 -8.79 -5.57
C GLU A 174 18.91 -10.07 -5.73
N GLU A 175 20.22 -10.01 -5.44
CA GLU A 175 21.13 -11.13 -5.70
C GLU A 175 20.93 -12.28 -4.70
N ASN A 176 20.57 -11.96 -3.45
CA ASN A 176 20.45 -12.90 -2.33
C ASN A 176 19.03 -13.44 -2.12
N ILE A 177 18.12 -13.19 -3.07
CA ILE A 177 16.74 -13.66 -3.00
C ILE A 177 16.60 -14.96 -3.80
N ASP A 178 15.83 -15.91 -3.27
CA ASP A 178 15.54 -17.17 -3.95
C ASP A 178 14.96 -16.93 -5.35
N LYS A 179 15.63 -17.54 -6.34
CA LYS A 179 15.32 -17.40 -7.76
C LYS A 179 14.50 -18.58 -8.26
N LEU A 180 13.64 -18.30 -9.23
CA LEU A 180 12.80 -19.29 -9.89
C LEU A 180 12.65 -18.94 -11.37
N LYS A 181 12.23 -19.92 -12.17
CA LYS A 181 11.89 -19.71 -13.57
C LYS A 181 10.40 -19.52 -13.73
N VAL A 182 10.03 -18.61 -14.62
CA VAL A 182 8.64 -18.37 -15.03
C VAL A 182 8.56 -18.26 -16.55
N THR A 183 7.37 -18.46 -17.11
CA THR A 183 7.15 -18.34 -18.55
C THR A 183 7.56 -16.96 -19.04
N ALA A 184 8.35 -16.93 -20.11
CA ALA A 184 8.80 -15.70 -20.74
C ALA A 184 7.69 -15.05 -21.58
N TYR A 185 7.84 -13.75 -21.85
CA TYR A 185 7.06 -13.00 -22.83
C TYR A 185 6.80 -13.80 -24.13
N ALA A 186 5.62 -13.64 -24.72
CA ALA A 186 5.13 -14.39 -25.88
C ALA A 186 4.91 -15.90 -25.64
N GLY A 187 5.03 -16.36 -24.39
CA GLY A 187 4.88 -17.78 -24.04
C GLY A 187 6.03 -18.66 -24.54
N LYS A 188 7.18 -18.07 -24.88
CA LYS A 188 8.30 -18.75 -25.53
C LYS A 188 9.48 -18.87 -24.58
N GLY A 189 9.62 -20.05 -23.97
CA GLY A 189 10.71 -20.34 -23.03
C GLY A 189 10.44 -19.80 -21.63
N GLU A 190 11.51 -19.63 -20.87
CA GLU A 190 11.46 -19.23 -19.47
C GLU A 190 12.48 -18.12 -19.20
N VAL A 191 12.14 -17.22 -18.28
CA VAL A 191 13.05 -16.21 -17.73
C VAL A 191 13.29 -16.44 -16.25
N LEU A 192 14.45 -16.01 -15.77
CA LEU A 192 14.78 -16.07 -14.35
C LEU A 192 14.15 -14.87 -13.64
N THR A 193 13.49 -15.12 -12.52
CA THR A 193 12.94 -14.11 -11.62
C THR A 193 13.25 -14.49 -10.17
N HIS A 194 12.85 -13.68 -9.19
CA HIS A 194 12.90 -14.04 -7.77
C HIS A 194 11.51 -14.00 -7.14
N ILE A 195 11.38 -14.59 -5.95
CA ILE A 195 10.07 -14.83 -5.31
C ILE A 195 9.23 -13.56 -5.16
N THR A 196 9.86 -12.43 -4.82
CA THR A 196 9.20 -11.14 -4.65
C THR A 196 8.65 -10.57 -5.97
N TRP A 197 9.42 -10.61 -7.06
CA TRP A 197 8.92 -10.16 -8.37
C TRP A 197 7.84 -11.08 -8.92
N ASN A 198 7.91 -12.38 -8.63
CA ASN A 198 6.84 -13.29 -8.99
C ASN A 198 5.55 -13.01 -8.19
N ASP A 199 5.65 -12.62 -6.92
CA ASP A 199 4.51 -12.11 -6.15
C ASP A 199 3.93 -10.82 -6.78
N TYR A 200 4.78 -9.88 -7.19
CA TYR A 200 4.34 -8.67 -7.90
C TYR A 200 3.61 -9.02 -9.20
N ARG A 201 4.13 -9.99 -9.96
CA ARG A 201 3.49 -10.49 -11.19
C ARG A 201 2.09 -11.02 -10.89
N ILE A 202 1.93 -11.88 -9.89
CA ILE A 202 0.63 -12.46 -9.51
C ILE A 202 -0.35 -11.36 -9.06
N LYS A 203 0.11 -10.35 -8.32
CA LYS A 203 -0.72 -9.21 -7.90
C LYS A 203 -1.18 -8.36 -9.08
N LEU A 204 -0.31 -8.12 -10.06
CA LEU A 204 -0.68 -7.45 -11.30
C LEU A 204 -1.69 -8.28 -12.12
N GLU A 205 -1.48 -9.60 -12.23
CA GLU A 205 -2.42 -10.50 -12.91
C GLU A 205 -3.81 -10.44 -12.26
N TYR A 206 -3.87 -10.46 -10.92
CA TYR A 206 -5.13 -10.29 -10.18
C TYR A 206 -5.76 -8.91 -10.45
N LEU A 207 -4.97 -7.83 -10.38
CA LEU A 207 -5.43 -6.47 -10.67
C LEU A 207 -6.04 -6.39 -12.08
N PHE A 208 -5.38 -6.95 -13.08
CA PHE A 208 -5.83 -6.89 -14.47
C PHE A 208 -7.08 -7.75 -14.69
N ALA A 209 -7.13 -8.96 -14.13
CA ALA A 209 -8.31 -9.81 -14.16
C ALA A 209 -9.54 -9.12 -13.57
N CYS A 210 -9.40 -8.44 -12.42
CA CYS A 210 -10.50 -7.72 -11.78
C CYS A 210 -10.95 -6.44 -12.54
N ASN A 211 -10.19 -5.99 -13.55
CA ASN A 211 -10.43 -4.73 -14.24
C ASN A 211 -10.52 -4.86 -15.77
N GLU A 212 -10.67 -6.08 -16.31
CA GLU A 212 -10.80 -6.34 -17.75
C GLU A 212 -11.97 -5.58 -18.42
N GLN A 213 -13.04 -5.30 -17.66
CA GLN A 213 -14.21 -4.55 -18.15
C GLN A 213 -13.97 -3.03 -18.17
N LYS A 214 -12.91 -2.54 -17.49
CA LYS A 214 -12.60 -1.12 -17.37
C LYS A 214 -11.55 -0.67 -18.39
N ALA A 215 -10.54 -1.50 -18.63
CA ALA A 215 -9.40 -1.23 -19.49
C ALA A 215 -8.84 -2.51 -20.10
N LYS A 216 -8.19 -2.38 -21.27
CA LYS A 216 -7.30 -3.39 -21.84
C LYS A 216 -5.87 -3.11 -21.42
N PHE A 217 -5.19 -4.17 -21.01
CA PHE A 217 -3.79 -4.14 -20.60
C PHE A 217 -2.94 -4.79 -21.67
N TYR A 218 -1.88 -4.11 -22.10
CA TYR A 218 -0.95 -4.60 -23.11
C TYR A 218 0.41 -4.79 -22.48
N ASN A 219 0.87 -6.04 -22.44
CA ASN A 219 2.24 -6.32 -22.06
C ASN A 219 3.13 -6.09 -23.29
N ALA A 220 3.99 -5.08 -23.22
CA ALA A 220 4.98 -4.79 -24.26
C ALA A 220 6.41 -4.95 -23.74
N THR A 221 6.64 -5.73 -22.69
CA THR A 221 7.95 -5.95 -22.07
C THR A 221 8.70 -7.10 -22.76
N GLU A 222 9.15 -6.85 -23.98
CA GLU A 222 9.86 -7.83 -24.79
C GLU A 222 11.14 -8.29 -24.05
N GLY A 223 11.14 -9.44 -23.40
CA GLY A 223 12.27 -9.95 -22.61
C GLY A 223 11.97 -10.15 -21.12
N GLY A 224 10.80 -9.70 -20.65
CA GLY A 224 10.32 -9.95 -19.30
C GLY A 224 9.55 -11.26 -19.13
N ALA A 225 8.97 -11.43 -17.94
CA ALA A 225 8.02 -12.48 -17.65
C ALA A 225 6.69 -12.26 -18.41
N ARG A 226 6.01 -13.36 -18.75
CA ARG A 226 4.62 -13.33 -19.19
C ARG A 226 3.73 -12.91 -18.03
N ILE A 227 2.91 -11.89 -18.25
CA ILE A 227 1.92 -11.41 -17.28
C ILE A 227 0.53 -11.77 -17.82
N ASN A 228 -0.17 -12.68 -17.15
CA ASN A 228 -1.52 -13.09 -17.55
C ASN A 228 -2.52 -11.91 -17.51
N PHE A 229 -3.65 -12.10 -18.20
CA PHE A 229 -4.71 -11.09 -18.35
C PHE A 229 -4.24 -9.81 -19.07
N THR A 230 -3.20 -9.93 -19.88
CA THR A 230 -2.71 -8.90 -20.80
C THR A 230 -2.70 -9.42 -22.24
N GLU A 231 -2.80 -8.52 -23.20
CA GLU A 231 -2.49 -8.79 -24.60
C GLU A 231 -1.01 -8.52 -24.84
N GLU A 232 -0.28 -9.49 -25.42
CA GLU A 232 1.14 -9.32 -25.73
C GLU A 232 1.31 -8.76 -27.14
N LEU A 233 1.85 -7.56 -27.23
CA LEU A 233 2.19 -6.87 -28.48
C LEU A 233 3.56 -6.21 -28.31
N SER A 234 4.37 -6.18 -29.37
CA SER A 234 5.61 -5.39 -29.32
C SER A 234 5.29 -3.93 -29.02
N PHE A 235 6.22 -3.19 -28.39
CA PHE A 235 5.95 -1.79 -28.07
C PHE A 235 5.69 -0.96 -29.34
N LYS A 236 6.36 -1.32 -30.44
CA LYS A 236 6.10 -0.75 -31.77
C LYS A 236 4.67 -0.96 -32.23
N GLU A 237 4.14 -2.17 -32.14
CA GLU A 237 2.76 -2.45 -32.53
C GLU A 237 1.75 -1.70 -31.66
N CYS A 238 1.97 -1.60 -30.35
CA CYS A 238 1.15 -0.78 -29.46
C CYS A 238 1.13 0.68 -29.92
N CYS A 239 2.30 1.26 -30.20
CA CYS A 239 2.44 2.62 -30.69
C CYS A 239 1.68 2.83 -32.01
N GLU A 240 1.88 1.96 -33.00
CA GLU A 240 1.29 2.08 -34.33
C GLU A 240 -0.23 1.84 -34.33
N LYS A 241 -0.73 0.89 -33.52
CA LYS A 241 -2.16 0.52 -33.49
C LYS A 241 -2.99 1.45 -32.60
N LEU A 242 -2.45 1.89 -31.45
CA LEU A 242 -3.24 2.57 -30.41
C LEU A 242 -2.98 4.07 -30.34
N LEU A 243 -1.73 4.52 -30.58
CA LEU A 243 -1.29 5.90 -30.31
C LEU A 243 -1.44 6.79 -31.54
N THR A 244 -2.68 6.99 -31.97
CA THR A 244 -3.02 7.71 -33.20
C THR A 244 -3.37 9.19 -32.99
N LYS A 245 -3.63 9.61 -31.75
CA LYS A 245 -4.04 10.97 -31.38
C LYS A 245 -3.04 11.58 -30.40
N GLU A 246 -2.85 12.89 -30.49
CA GLU A 246 -2.10 13.65 -29.50
C GLU A 246 -2.88 13.72 -28.18
N LYS A 247 -2.17 13.63 -27.06
CA LYS A 247 -2.70 13.79 -25.72
C LYS A 247 -3.04 15.25 -25.46
N PRO A 248 -4.09 15.55 -24.68
CA PRO A 248 -4.37 16.91 -24.28
C PRO A 248 -3.26 17.46 -23.38
N GLN A 249 -2.98 18.76 -23.49
CA GLN A 249 -2.12 19.47 -22.57
C GLN A 249 -2.84 19.62 -21.23
N PHE A 250 -2.28 19.06 -20.17
CA PHE A 250 -2.85 19.15 -18.84
C PHE A 250 -2.13 20.21 -18.00
N GLU A 251 -2.84 21.26 -17.61
CA GLU A 251 -2.34 22.19 -16.60
C GLU A 251 -2.24 21.49 -15.24
N LEU A 252 -1.34 21.97 -14.39
CA LEU A 252 -1.21 21.50 -13.01
C LEU A 252 -2.43 21.95 -12.19
N PRO A 253 -3.18 21.02 -11.58
CA PRO A 253 -4.34 21.40 -10.80
C PRO A 253 -3.94 22.21 -9.57
N LYS A 254 -4.83 23.11 -9.14
CA LYS A 254 -4.53 24.00 -8.00
C LYS A 254 -4.33 23.19 -6.71
N SER A 255 -3.40 23.64 -5.87
CA SER A 255 -3.25 23.12 -4.51
C SER A 255 -4.38 23.58 -3.57
N LEU A 256 -4.42 23.03 -2.36
CA LEU A 256 -5.26 23.54 -1.28
C LEU A 256 -4.77 24.93 -0.85
N THR A 257 -5.71 25.77 -0.41
CA THR A 257 -5.35 27.00 0.29
C THR A 257 -4.83 26.66 1.68
N LYS A 258 -3.96 27.51 2.25
CA LYS A 258 -3.41 27.33 3.60
C LYS A 258 -4.53 27.12 4.64
N ASN A 259 -5.59 27.94 4.61
CA ASN A 259 -6.75 27.81 5.49
C ASN A 259 -7.43 26.43 5.38
N ARG A 260 -7.62 25.89 4.16
CA ARG A 260 -8.23 24.55 3.99
C ARG A 260 -7.31 23.45 4.51
N SER A 261 -6.01 23.53 4.24
CA SER A 261 -5.02 22.59 4.78
C SER A 261 -4.99 22.62 6.31
N ASP A 262 -5.01 23.81 6.92
CA ASP A 262 -4.98 23.96 8.37
C ASP A 262 -6.25 23.38 9.02
N LYS A 263 -7.43 23.58 8.41
CA LYS A 263 -8.68 22.96 8.88
C LYS A 263 -8.65 21.43 8.83
N LEU A 264 -8.06 20.84 7.79
CA LEU A 264 -7.91 19.38 7.69
C LEU A 264 -6.94 18.87 8.77
N LEU A 265 -5.83 19.58 8.98
CA LEU A 265 -4.86 19.24 10.01
C LEU A 265 -5.48 19.31 11.42
N VAL A 266 -6.26 20.35 11.72
CA VAL A 266 -6.96 20.48 13.02
C VAL A 266 -7.90 19.28 13.24
N LYS A 267 -8.74 18.94 12.25
CA LYS A 267 -9.65 17.78 12.36
C LYS A 267 -8.90 16.46 12.55
N PHE A 268 -7.78 16.29 11.84
CA PHE A 268 -6.92 15.13 12.00
C PHE A 268 -6.35 15.06 13.44
N LYS A 269 -5.81 16.18 13.93
CA LYS A 269 -5.29 16.32 15.30
C LYS A 269 -6.37 16.02 16.35
N GLU A 270 -7.59 16.52 16.18
CA GLU A 270 -8.74 16.23 17.05
C GLU A 270 -9.10 14.73 17.08
N LYS A 271 -9.13 14.06 15.92
CA LYS A 271 -9.42 12.61 15.85
C LYS A 271 -8.34 11.80 16.55
N ILE A 272 -7.07 12.14 16.36
CA ILE A 272 -5.96 11.48 17.04
C ILE A 272 -6.02 11.69 18.55
N GLN A 273 -6.36 12.89 19.03
CA GLN A 273 -6.53 13.14 20.46
C GLN A 273 -7.65 12.27 21.04
N LYS A 274 -8.80 12.18 20.36
CA LYS A 274 -9.91 11.30 20.77
C LYS A 274 -9.47 9.83 20.82
N ASP A 275 -8.69 9.39 19.84
CA ASP A 275 -8.14 8.03 19.80
C ASP A 275 -7.21 7.76 20.99
N GLN A 276 -6.38 8.73 21.41
CA GLN A 276 -5.55 8.63 22.61
C GLN A 276 -6.40 8.53 23.88
N ASP A 277 -7.45 9.34 24.00
CA ASP A 277 -8.35 9.31 25.16
C ASP A 277 -9.09 7.96 25.23
N ASN A 278 -9.57 7.45 24.10
CA ASN A 278 -10.19 6.13 24.00
C ASN A 278 -9.21 5.02 24.40
N ALA A 279 -7.97 5.06 23.88
CA ALA A 279 -6.95 4.07 24.20
C ALA A 279 -6.64 4.04 25.70
N LYS A 280 -6.56 5.22 26.34
CA LYS A 280 -6.35 5.32 27.79
C LYS A 280 -7.51 4.73 28.58
N ARG A 281 -8.76 5.02 28.18
CA ARG A 281 -9.94 4.39 28.79
C ARG A 281 -9.90 2.87 28.68
N PHE A 282 -9.56 2.33 27.51
CA PHE A 282 -9.43 0.87 27.34
C PHE A 282 -8.31 0.26 28.20
N LEU A 283 -7.22 0.99 28.42
CA LEU A 283 -6.16 0.54 29.32
C LEU A 283 -6.62 0.51 30.78
N ASP A 284 -7.37 1.52 31.22
CA ASP A 284 -7.97 1.58 32.56
C ASP A 284 -8.98 0.44 32.77
N ASP A 285 -9.86 0.21 31.79
CA ASP A 285 -10.83 -0.90 31.80
C ASP A 285 -10.13 -2.27 31.81
N ALA A 286 -9.08 -2.43 30.98
CA ALA A 286 -8.25 -3.64 30.95
C ALA A 286 -7.54 -3.87 32.28
N LEU A 287 -7.03 -2.82 32.92
CA LEU A 287 -6.37 -2.91 34.23
C LEU A 287 -7.36 -3.35 35.33
N ALA A 288 -8.58 -2.79 35.33
CA ALA A 288 -9.63 -3.19 36.26
C ALA A 288 -10.02 -4.66 36.05
N LEU A 289 -10.21 -5.09 34.80
CA LEU A 289 -10.49 -6.48 34.47
C LEU A 289 -9.34 -7.40 34.89
N LYS A 290 -8.09 -7.03 34.59
CA LYS A 290 -6.88 -7.75 35.00
C LYS A 290 -6.87 -8.03 36.51
N GLN A 291 -7.13 -7.01 37.33
CA GLN A 291 -7.16 -7.17 38.79
C GLN A 291 -8.24 -8.17 39.24
N ILE A 292 -9.42 -8.16 38.60
CA ILE A 292 -10.48 -9.14 38.87
C ILE A 292 -9.99 -10.55 38.53
N LEU A 293 -9.39 -10.74 37.35
CA LEU A 293 -8.91 -12.05 36.91
C LEU A 293 -7.77 -12.58 37.79
N GLU A 294 -6.80 -11.73 38.18
CA GLU A 294 -5.71 -12.12 39.09
C GLU A 294 -6.22 -12.52 40.47
N ASN A 295 -7.24 -11.83 40.99
CA ASN A 295 -7.86 -12.19 42.26
C ASN A 295 -8.55 -13.57 42.22
N ILE A 296 -9.03 -13.99 41.06
CA ILE A 296 -9.61 -15.32 40.83
C ILE A 296 -8.50 -16.37 40.67
N LEU A 297 -7.50 -16.07 39.83
CA LEU A 297 -6.39 -16.97 39.52
C LEU A 297 -5.45 -17.23 40.71
N SER A 298 -5.45 -16.34 41.71
CA SER A 298 -4.70 -16.51 42.97
C SER A 298 -5.39 -17.42 44.00
N LYS A 299 -6.60 -17.92 43.71
CA LYS A 299 -7.27 -18.88 44.60
C LYS A 299 -6.76 -20.30 44.30
N ASP A 300 -6.48 -21.04 45.36
CA ASP A 300 -6.08 -22.46 45.26
C ASP A 300 -7.28 -23.41 45.00
N PHE A 301 -8.47 -22.86 44.75
CA PHE A 301 -9.70 -23.62 44.51
C PHE A 301 -10.60 -22.91 43.48
N ILE A 302 -11.48 -23.67 42.83
CA ILE A 302 -12.45 -23.17 41.85
C ILE A 302 -13.59 -22.44 42.56
N LEU A 303 -13.89 -21.22 42.12
CA LEU A 303 -14.97 -20.39 42.66
C LEU A 303 -16.36 -20.90 42.22
N PRO A 304 -17.45 -20.54 42.94
CA PRO A 304 -18.81 -20.92 42.55
C PRO A 304 -19.16 -20.50 41.12
N LEU A 305 -19.86 -21.37 40.40
CA LEU A 305 -20.24 -21.16 38.99
C LEU A 305 -20.94 -19.82 38.76
N GLU A 306 -21.92 -19.46 39.58
CA GLU A 306 -22.66 -18.20 39.45
C GLU A 306 -21.75 -16.95 39.51
N PHE A 307 -20.67 -17.02 40.29
CA PHE A 307 -19.68 -15.95 40.35
C PHE A 307 -18.83 -15.92 39.08
N LEU A 308 -18.36 -17.09 38.61
CA LEU A 308 -17.57 -17.22 37.40
C LEU A 308 -18.33 -16.77 36.15
N GLU A 309 -19.63 -17.08 36.05
CA GLU A 309 -20.50 -16.64 34.95
C GLU A 309 -20.63 -15.11 34.89
N LYS A 310 -20.71 -14.41 36.05
CA LYS A 310 -20.71 -12.94 36.09
C LYS A 310 -19.39 -12.35 35.59
N VAL A 311 -18.27 -12.98 35.94
CA VAL A 311 -16.94 -12.56 35.47
C VAL A 311 -16.81 -12.81 33.96
N TYR A 312 -17.30 -13.95 33.49
CA TYR A 312 -17.36 -14.27 32.07
C TYR A 312 -18.20 -13.22 31.31
N GLN A 313 -19.35 -12.81 31.83
CA GLN A 313 -20.15 -11.74 31.24
C GLN A 313 -19.40 -10.40 31.21
N ASN A 314 -18.60 -10.07 32.23
CA ASN A 314 -17.77 -8.86 32.23
C ASN A 314 -16.70 -8.92 31.12
N ILE A 315 -16.10 -10.09 30.88
CA ILE A 315 -15.19 -10.30 29.76
C ILE A 315 -15.91 -10.07 28.43
N GLU A 316 -17.12 -10.62 28.26
CA GLU A 316 -17.89 -10.43 27.02
C GLU A 316 -18.31 -8.97 26.81
N ASN A 317 -18.65 -8.24 27.87
CA ASN A 317 -18.94 -6.80 27.78
C ASN A 317 -17.70 -5.98 27.37
N PHE A 318 -16.52 -6.36 27.88
CA PHE A 318 -15.26 -5.74 27.47
C PHE A 318 -14.93 -6.08 26.01
N ASN A 319 -15.11 -7.34 25.59
CA ASN A 319 -14.95 -7.76 24.18
C ASN A 319 -15.85 -6.93 23.26
N HIS A 320 -17.13 -6.81 23.59
CA HIS A 320 -18.09 -6.01 22.83
C HIS A 320 -17.63 -4.55 22.70
N SER A 321 -17.14 -3.95 23.78
CA SER A 321 -16.62 -2.57 23.77
C SER A 321 -15.41 -2.41 22.85
N LEU A 322 -14.52 -3.42 22.79
CA LEU A 322 -13.38 -3.43 21.87
C LEU A 322 -13.82 -3.60 20.40
N ASP A 323 -14.85 -4.42 20.16
CA ASP A 323 -15.35 -4.73 18.82
C ASP A 323 -16.12 -3.55 18.20
N GLU A 324 -16.74 -2.69 19.00
CA GLU A 324 -17.46 -1.48 18.54
C GLU A 324 -16.56 -0.24 18.36
N ASP A 325 -15.33 -0.24 18.89
CA ASP A 325 -14.45 0.91 18.81
C ASP A 325 -13.59 0.92 17.53
N GLU A 326 -13.82 1.95 16.71
CA GLU A 326 -13.12 2.16 15.43
C GLU A 326 -11.59 2.26 15.56
N PHE A 327 -11.06 2.80 16.66
CA PHE A 327 -9.62 2.91 16.86
C PHE A 327 -9.01 1.55 17.21
N ILE A 328 -9.69 0.74 18.01
CA ILE A 328 -9.25 -0.63 18.32
C ILE A 328 -9.32 -1.52 17.07
N GLN A 329 -10.36 -1.34 16.25
CA GLN A 329 -10.61 -2.12 15.03
C GLN A 329 -9.94 -1.58 13.76
N ASP A 330 -9.02 -0.62 13.87
CA ASP A 330 -8.36 0.03 12.73
C ASP A 330 -7.39 -0.86 11.93
N GLY A 331 -7.31 -2.15 12.26
CA GLY A 331 -6.44 -3.12 11.61
C GLY A 331 -5.04 -3.24 12.21
N ILE A 332 -4.56 -2.24 12.96
CA ILE A 332 -3.19 -2.26 13.54
C ILE A 332 -3.11 -3.31 14.67
N LEU A 333 -4.12 -3.35 15.54
CA LEU A 333 -4.18 -4.31 16.66
C LEU A 333 -4.81 -5.65 16.24
N LYS A 334 -5.04 -5.89 14.95
CA LYS A 334 -5.72 -7.09 14.46
C LYS A 334 -5.01 -8.38 14.83
N ALA A 335 -3.67 -8.40 14.78
CA ALA A 335 -2.88 -9.54 15.24
C ALA A 335 -3.09 -9.83 16.74
N VAL A 336 -3.25 -8.77 17.55
CA VAL A 336 -3.55 -8.89 18.99
C VAL A 336 -4.91 -9.54 19.20
N MET A 337 -5.92 -9.18 18.40
CA MET A 337 -7.24 -9.80 18.45
C MET A 337 -7.22 -11.27 17.96
N TYR A 338 -6.37 -11.60 16.99
CA TYR A 338 -6.18 -13.00 16.57
C TYR A 338 -5.50 -13.85 17.63
N GLU A 339 -4.56 -13.29 18.39
CA GLU A 339 -3.96 -13.97 19.54
C GLU A 339 -5.02 -14.31 20.61
N ARG A 340 -6.01 -13.43 20.83
CA ARG A 340 -7.19 -13.73 21.67
C ARG A 340 -7.88 -15.00 21.21
N GLY A 341 -8.22 -15.03 19.92
CA GLY A 341 -8.92 -16.16 19.28
C GLY A 341 -8.12 -17.45 19.39
N LEU A 342 -6.81 -17.40 19.16
CA LEU A 342 -5.93 -18.55 19.30
C LEU A 342 -5.94 -19.10 20.73
N LYS A 343 -5.69 -18.24 21.74
CA LYS A 343 -5.67 -18.64 23.15
C LYS A 343 -6.99 -19.25 23.60
N ILE A 344 -8.11 -18.64 23.22
CA ILE A 344 -9.45 -19.17 23.53
C ILE A 344 -9.72 -20.50 22.82
N SER A 345 -9.32 -20.64 21.55
CA SER A 345 -9.49 -21.91 20.81
C SER A 345 -8.79 -23.10 21.47
N LEU A 346 -7.65 -22.85 22.14
CA LEU A 346 -6.91 -23.90 22.86
C LEU A 346 -7.69 -24.38 24.08
N VAL A 347 -8.42 -23.51 24.78
CA VAL A 347 -9.32 -23.91 25.88
C VAL A 347 -10.44 -24.81 25.35
N TYR A 348 -11.08 -24.45 24.24
CA TYR A 348 -12.11 -25.29 23.63
C TYR A 348 -11.58 -26.67 23.23
N LYS A 349 -10.33 -26.76 22.77
CA LYS A 349 -9.68 -28.02 22.39
C LYS A 349 -9.53 -28.99 23.57
N GLU A 350 -9.47 -28.50 24.80
CA GLU A 350 -9.38 -29.34 26.00
C GLU A 350 -10.67 -30.12 26.29
N ASN A 351 -11.79 -29.76 25.65
CA ASN A 351 -13.11 -30.42 25.81
C ASN A 351 -13.55 -30.55 27.28
N ILE A 352 -13.32 -29.50 28.08
CA ILE A 352 -13.73 -29.44 29.48
C ILE A 352 -15.26 -29.45 29.55
N VAL A 353 -15.85 -30.46 30.20
CA VAL A 353 -17.31 -30.63 30.31
C VAL A 353 -17.89 -29.86 31.50
N ASP A 354 -17.13 -29.72 32.59
CA ASP A 354 -17.57 -28.98 33.77
C ASP A 354 -17.51 -27.47 33.52
N ASN A 355 -18.65 -26.78 33.62
CA ASN A 355 -18.76 -25.36 33.28
C ASN A 355 -17.86 -24.46 34.15
N ALA A 356 -17.74 -24.74 35.45
CA ALA A 356 -16.91 -23.94 36.34
C ALA A 356 -15.43 -24.07 35.95
N SER A 357 -14.98 -25.30 35.70
CA SER A 357 -13.63 -25.61 35.23
C SER A 357 -13.35 -24.98 33.86
N PHE A 358 -14.32 -25.03 32.93
CA PHE A 358 -14.19 -24.40 31.61
C PHE A 358 -14.03 -22.88 31.73
N ILE A 359 -14.89 -22.21 32.50
CA ILE A 359 -14.79 -20.75 32.67
C ILE A 359 -13.49 -20.37 33.37
N SER A 360 -13.02 -21.15 34.35
CA SER A 360 -11.71 -20.93 34.97
C SER A 360 -10.55 -21.05 33.96
N ALA A 361 -10.59 -22.04 33.06
CA ALA A 361 -9.60 -22.17 31.99
C ALA A 361 -9.67 -21.01 30.98
N TYR A 362 -10.89 -20.59 30.62
CA TYR A 362 -11.13 -19.44 29.78
C TYR A 362 -10.56 -18.15 30.40
N ILE A 363 -10.84 -17.89 31.69
CA ILE A 363 -10.32 -16.74 32.42
C ILE A 363 -8.79 -16.72 32.40
N LYS A 364 -8.14 -17.88 32.59
CA LYS A 364 -6.68 -17.98 32.54
C LYS A 364 -6.13 -17.59 31.16
N ALA A 365 -6.69 -18.18 30.10
CA ALA A 365 -6.28 -17.88 28.73
C ALA A 365 -6.55 -16.40 28.36
N TYR A 366 -7.68 -15.86 28.80
CA TYR A 366 -8.05 -14.47 28.57
C TYR A 366 -7.15 -13.51 29.35
N HIS A 367 -6.77 -13.83 30.59
CA HIS A 367 -5.83 -13.02 31.38
C HIS A 367 -4.47 -12.92 30.69
N GLU A 368 -3.93 -14.03 30.17
CA GLU A 368 -2.67 -14.00 29.40
C GLU A 368 -2.77 -13.11 28.16
N TRP A 369 -3.89 -13.21 27.43
CA TRP A 369 -4.16 -12.32 26.31
C TRP A 369 -4.27 -10.85 26.74
N LEU A 370 -4.95 -10.57 27.85
CA LEU A 370 -5.20 -9.22 28.34
C LEU A 370 -3.89 -8.51 28.67
N LEU A 371 -2.92 -9.20 29.27
CA LEU A 371 -1.56 -8.67 29.50
C LEU A 371 -0.88 -8.28 28.18
N TYR A 372 -0.94 -9.15 27.17
CA TYR A 372 -0.38 -8.87 25.86
C TYR A 372 -1.10 -7.70 25.17
N PHE A 373 -2.43 -7.63 25.27
CA PHE A 373 -3.23 -6.53 24.74
C PHE A 373 -2.83 -5.19 25.37
N MET A 374 -2.72 -5.13 26.70
CA MET A 374 -2.31 -3.91 27.41
C MET A 374 -0.92 -3.45 26.95
N GLU A 375 0.06 -4.35 26.86
CA GLU A 375 1.42 -4.04 26.39
C GLU A 375 1.40 -3.44 24.97
N LYS A 376 0.63 -4.04 24.06
CA LYS A 376 0.55 -3.56 22.67
C LYS A 376 -0.22 -2.27 22.52
N LEU A 377 -1.27 -2.07 23.33
CA LEU A 377 -2.00 -0.82 23.36
C LEU A 377 -1.12 0.34 23.89
N GLU A 378 -0.34 0.12 24.94
CA GLU A 378 0.63 1.10 25.46
C GLU A 378 1.70 1.46 24.41
N GLN A 379 2.27 0.46 23.72
CA GLN A 379 3.22 0.70 22.62
C GLN A 379 2.60 1.58 21.54
N ARG A 380 1.36 1.30 21.15
CA ARG A 380 0.63 2.09 20.15
C ARG A 380 0.37 3.52 20.63
N ILE A 381 -0.02 3.72 21.87
CA ILE A 381 -0.21 5.06 22.46
C ILE A 381 1.10 5.86 22.39
N ASN A 382 2.22 5.26 22.77
CA ASN A 382 3.53 5.91 22.75
C ASN A 382 3.94 6.32 21.33
N ILE A 383 3.74 5.44 20.34
CA ILE A 383 4.00 5.77 18.93
C ILE A 383 3.18 6.98 18.49
N ILE A 384 1.89 7.01 18.82
CA ILE A 384 1.02 8.14 18.46
C ILE A 384 1.51 9.43 19.12
N ILE A 385 1.87 9.39 20.41
CA ILE A 385 2.39 10.55 21.15
C ILE A 385 3.68 11.07 20.52
N ASP A 386 4.61 10.18 20.19
CA ASP A 386 5.91 10.55 19.64
C ASP A 386 5.77 11.11 18.23
N SER A 387 4.96 10.49 17.36
CA SER A 387 4.66 11.03 16.03
C SER A 387 3.98 12.39 16.08
N PHE A 388 3.20 12.69 17.13
CA PHE A 388 2.54 13.99 17.25
C PHE A 388 3.50 15.13 17.60
N LYS A 389 4.62 14.83 18.27
CA LYS A 389 5.67 15.82 18.56
C LYS A 389 6.38 16.31 17.30
N GLU A 390 6.34 15.51 16.23
CA GLU A 390 6.93 15.84 14.93
C GLU A 390 6.00 16.71 14.05
N LEU A 391 4.73 16.87 14.45
CA LEU A 391 3.79 17.72 13.72
C LEU A 391 4.06 19.21 14.03
N PRO A 392 4.07 20.08 13.01
CA PRO A 392 4.25 21.51 13.18
C PRO A 392 3.07 22.20 13.88
#